data_AF-A0AAV4JAS3-F1
#
_entry.id   AF-A0AAV4JAS3-F1
#
_cell.length_a   1.000
_cell.length_b   1.000
_cell.length_c   1.000
_cell.angle_alpha   90.00
_cell.angle_beta   90.00
_cell.angle_gamma   90.00
#
_symmetry.space_group_name_H-M   'P 1'
#
loop_
_entity.id
_entity.type
_entity.pdbx_description
1 polymer ?
#
loop_
_entity_poly.entity_id
_entity_poly.type
_entity_poly.pdbx_seq_one_letter_code
_entity_poly.pdbx_strand_id
1 'polypeptide(L)'
;MGGTDKMDQNIANCRVNIRTKKWWWPLFVFCLNTSTHNAWCLYRKSAAAKQRSFDFLGFLRHIALSYVYKYRRRVITNRPGAMEVSVSREVDQLSHTEEMQTMEREHQESMLQVPLNTSA
;
A
#
# COMPACT_ATOMS: atom_id res chain seq x y z
N MET A 1 27.66 6.32 13.73
CA MET A 1 27.66 5.55 12.47
C MET A 1 26.54 4.52 12.60
N GLY A 2 25.55 4.44 11.69
CA GLY A 2 24.48 3.45 11.88
C GLY A 2 23.11 3.74 11.26
N GLY A 3 23.02 4.64 10.27
CA GLY A 3 21.83 4.75 9.41
C GLY A 3 21.90 3.75 8.26
N THR A 4 23.02 3.78 7.52
CA THR A 4 23.29 2.90 6.39
C THR A 4 23.37 1.43 6.79
N ASP A 5 24.05 1.11 7.89
CA ASP A 5 24.21 -0.28 8.36
C ASP A 5 22.87 -0.92 8.75
N LYS A 6 21.97 -0.13 9.37
CA LYS A 6 20.61 -0.59 9.72
C LYS A 6 19.75 -0.80 8.48
N MET A 7 19.89 0.06 7.47
CA MET A 7 19.22 -0.13 6.19
C MET A 7 19.71 -1.41 5.50
N ASP A 8 21.02 -1.63 5.44
CA ASP A 8 21.59 -2.82 4.81
C ASP A 8 21.15 -4.10 5.53
N GLN A 9 21.13 -4.09 6.86
CA GLN A 9 20.62 -5.20 7.66
C GLN A 9 19.14 -5.49 7.40
N ASN A 10 18.29 -4.46 7.32
CA ASN A 10 16.87 -4.62 7.01
C ASN A 10 16.65 -5.15 5.59
N ILE A 11 17.43 -4.65 4.62
CA ILE A 11 17.40 -5.14 3.24
C ILE A 11 17.85 -6.60 3.18
N ALA A 12 18.92 -6.97 3.88
CA ALA A 12 19.41 -8.34 3.93
C ALA A 12 18.35 -9.32 4.47
N ASN A 13 17.56 -8.91 5.47
CA ASN A 13 16.53 -9.74 6.11
C ASN A 13 15.27 -9.95 5.25
N CYS A 14 14.89 -8.98 4.41
CA CYS A 14 13.64 -9.01 3.65
C CYS A 14 13.83 -9.01 2.12
N ARG A 15 15.07 -9.15 1.62
CA ARG A 15 15.33 -9.15 0.17
C ARG A 15 14.71 -10.35 -0.53
N VAL A 16 14.17 -10.09 -1.71
CA VAL A 16 13.82 -11.13 -2.67
C VAL A 16 15.10 -11.56 -3.39
N ASN A 17 15.65 -12.72 -3.00
CA ASN A 17 16.88 -13.23 -3.60
C ASN A 17 16.58 -14.15 -4.80
N ILE A 18 16.66 -13.60 -6.01
CA ILE A 18 16.61 -14.38 -7.25
C ILE A 18 18.04 -14.55 -7.74
N ARG A 19 18.54 -15.79 -7.74
CA ARG A 19 19.88 -16.11 -8.22
C ARG A 19 19.89 -16.12 -9.75
N THR A 20 20.66 -15.22 -10.36
CA THR A 20 20.87 -15.21 -11.82
C THR A 20 22.37 -15.23 -12.14
N LYS A 21 22.73 -15.61 -13.37
CA LYS A 21 24.12 -15.63 -13.87
C LYS A 21 24.63 -14.25 -14.32
N LYS A 22 23.79 -13.21 -14.33
CA LYS A 22 24.15 -11.89 -14.87
C LYS A 22 24.85 -11.07 -13.80
N TRP A 23 26.06 -10.59 -14.07
CA TRP A 23 26.87 -9.84 -13.10
C TRP A 23 26.22 -8.53 -12.63
N TRP A 24 25.41 -7.90 -13.49
CA TRP A 24 24.70 -6.65 -13.16
C TRP A 24 23.44 -6.88 -12.32
N TRP A 25 22.93 -8.11 -12.26
CA TRP A 25 21.64 -8.40 -11.62
C TRP A 25 21.61 -8.08 -10.12
N PRO A 26 22.65 -8.38 -9.32
CA PRO A 26 22.69 -7.99 -7.92
C PRO A 26 22.56 -6.46 -7.73
N LEU A 27 23.13 -5.65 -8.62
CA LEU A 27 23.02 -4.18 -8.55
C LEU A 27 21.56 -3.73 -8.78
N PHE A 28 20.91 -4.29 -9.79
CA PHE A 28 19.52 -3.97 -10.09
C PHE A 28 18.58 -4.35 -8.93
N VAL A 29 18.73 -5.56 -8.39
CA VAL A 29 17.94 -6.02 -7.25
C VAL A 29 18.21 -5.18 -6.00
N PHE A 30 19.46 -4.76 -5.78
CA PHE A 30 19.80 -3.84 -4.69
C PHE A 30 19.06 -2.50 -4.81
N CYS A 31 19.04 -1.89 -6.01
CA CYS A 31 18.29 -0.65 -6.24
C CYS A 31 16.78 -0.80 -5.93
N LEU A 32 16.17 -1.92 -6.33
CA LEU A 32 14.76 -2.20 -6.02
C LEU A 32 14.50 -2.35 -4.52
N ASN A 33 15.35 -3.10 -3.82
CA ASN A 33 15.23 -3.29 -2.37
C ASN A 33 15.39 -1.95 -1.62
N THR A 34 16.38 -1.13 -2.01
CA THR A 34 16.62 0.19 -1.41
C THR A 34 15.47 1.15 -1.68
N SER A 35 14.95 1.18 -2.92
CA SER A 35 13.77 1.99 -3.25
C SER A 35 12.56 1.62 -2.39
N THR A 36 12.34 0.33 -2.17
CA THR A 36 11.21 -0.15 -1.37
C THR A 36 11.37 0.17 0.12
N HIS A 37 12.59 0.05 0.66
CA HIS A 37 12.89 0.47 2.03
C HIS A 37 12.66 1.99 2.21
N ASN A 38 13.06 2.82 1.23
CA ASN A 38 12.80 4.25 1.25
C ASN A 38 11.30 4.58 1.17
N ALA A 39 10.54 3.83 0.35
CA ALA A 39 9.08 3.96 0.29
C ALA A 39 8.42 3.61 1.62
N TRP A 40 8.90 2.58 2.34
CA TRP A 40 8.41 2.24 3.68
C TRP A 40 8.73 3.33 4.70
N CYS A 41 9.94 3.91 4.67
CA CYS A 41 10.29 5.06 5.51
C CYS A 41 9.36 6.26 5.26
N LEU A 42 8.98 6.51 4.00
CA LEU A 42 8.02 7.56 3.66
C LEU A 42 6.61 7.21 4.12
N TYR A 43 6.18 5.97 3.93
CA TYR A 43 4.88 5.46 4.39
C TYR A 43 4.69 5.71 5.88
N ARG A 44 5.71 5.39 6.70
CA ARG A 44 5.67 5.61 8.15
C ARG A 44 5.51 7.07 8.57
N LYS A 45 5.89 8.02 7.71
CA LYS A 45 5.71 9.46 7.95
C LYS A 45 4.35 9.98 7.47
N SER A 46 3.63 9.20 6.67
CA SER A 46 2.33 9.59 6.12
C SER A 46 1.18 9.36 7.12
N ALA A 47 0.06 10.05 6.91
CA ALA A 47 -1.16 9.85 7.72
C ALA A 47 -1.72 8.42 7.58
N ALA A 48 -1.51 7.76 6.45
CA ALA A 48 -1.95 6.38 6.21
C ALA A 48 -1.31 5.38 7.19
N ALA A 49 -0.07 5.62 7.64
CA ALA A 49 0.56 4.78 8.65
C ALA A 49 -0.08 4.90 10.03
N LYS A 50 -0.80 5.99 10.33
CA LYS A 50 -1.57 6.13 11.59
C LYS A 50 -2.83 5.27 11.56
N GLN A 51 -3.46 5.12 10.40
CA GLN A 51 -4.64 4.29 10.22
C GLN A 51 -4.28 2.80 10.19
N ARG A 52 -3.21 2.45 9.47
CA ARG A 52 -2.76 1.06 9.34
C ARG A 52 -1.25 0.96 9.44
N SER A 53 -0.75 0.57 10.61
CA SER A 53 0.67 0.28 10.77
C SER A 53 0.99 -1.09 10.15
N PHE A 54 2.01 -1.14 9.30
CA PHE A 54 2.54 -2.37 8.74
C PHE A 54 3.98 -2.55 9.16
N ASP A 55 4.34 -3.77 9.55
CA ASP A 55 5.74 -4.17 9.59
C ASP A 55 6.35 -4.15 8.17
N PHE A 56 7.67 -4.05 8.05
CA PHE A 56 8.34 -3.90 6.76
C PHE A 56 8.00 -5.06 5.80
N LEU A 57 7.98 -6.29 6.32
CA LEU A 57 7.60 -7.47 5.52
C LEU A 57 6.11 -7.44 5.13
N GLY A 58 5.25 -6.96 6.02
CA GLY A 58 3.82 -6.77 5.73
C GLY A 58 3.60 -5.75 4.62
N PHE A 59 4.36 -4.66 4.62
CA PHE A 59 4.34 -3.64 3.57
C PHE A 59 4.81 -4.21 2.22
N LEU A 60 5.91 -4.97 2.22
CA LEU A 60 6.38 -5.68 1.02
C LEU A 60 5.34 -6.63 0.46
N ARG A 61 4.70 -7.43 1.32
CA ARG A 61 3.62 -8.34 0.93
C ARG A 61 2.44 -7.57 0.34
N HIS A 62 2.05 -6.46 0.95
CA HIS A 62 0.96 -5.63 0.45
C HIS A 62 1.27 -5.10 -0.95
N ILE A 63 2.47 -4.54 -1.17
CA ILE A 63 2.91 -4.09 -2.49
C ILE A 63 2.86 -5.25 -3.49
N ALA A 64 3.50 -6.39 -3.19
CA ALA A 64 3.54 -7.54 -4.07
C ALA A 64 2.12 -8.01 -4.45
N LEU A 65 1.21 -8.10 -3.48
CA LEU A 65 -0.18 -8.44 -3.71
C LEU A 65 -0.89 -7.40 -4.58
N SER A 66 -0.71 -6.10 -4.34
CA SER A 66 -1.30 -5.06 -5.18
C SER A 66 -0.84 -5.15 -6.63
N TYR A 67 0.45 -5.45 -6.87
CA TYR A 67 0.97 -5.70 -8.22
C TYR A 67 0.40 -6.98 -8.82
N VAL A 68 0.32 -8.07 -8.04
CA VAL A 68 -0.32 -9.31 -8.49
C VAL A 68 -1.78 -9.05 -8.84
N TYR A 69 -2.57 -8.39 -8.00
CA TYR A 69 -3.97 -8.10 -8.29
C TYR A 69 -4.15 -7.22 -9.52
N LYS A 70 -3.30 -6.20 -9.68
CA LYS A 70 -3.35 -5.28 -10.84
C LYS A 70 -2.96 -5.96 -12.16
N TYR A 71 -1.91 -6.77 -12.15
CA TYR A 71 -1.35 -7.37 -13.36
C TYR A 71 -1.63 -8.87 -13.51
N ARG A 72 -2.38 -9.47 -12.60
CA ARG A 72 -2.99 -10.78 -12.79
C ARG A 72 -3.91 -10.63 -13.98
N ARG A 73 -3.39 -11.01 -15.15
CA ARG A 73 -4.21 -11.30 -16.32
C ARG A 73 -5.34 -12.17 -15.79
N ARG A 74 -6.59 -11.77 -16.07
CA ARG A 74 -7.67 -12.75 -16.11
C ARG A 74 -7.20 -13.77 -17.13
N VAL A 75 -6.57 -14.84 -16.65
CA VAL A 75 -6.41 -16.02 -17.46
C VAL A 75 -7.86 -16.42 -17.68
N ILE A 76 -8.39 -16.11 -18.86
CA ILE A 76 -9.64 -16.68 -19.32
C ILE A 76 -9.29 -18.15 -19.50
N THR A 77 -9.32 -18.89 -18.40
CA THR A 77 -9.14 -20.32 -18.43
C THR A 77 -10.48 -20.81 -18.98
N ASN A 78 -10.52 -21.24 -20.23
CA ASN A 78 -11.58 -22.13 -20.72
C ASN A 78 -11.44 -23.53 -20.08
N ARG A 79 -10.99 -23.61 -18.83
CA ARG A 79 -10.98 -24.83 -18.03
C ARG A 79 -12.22 -24.77 -17.13
N PRO A 80 -13.18 -25.68 -17.30
CA PRO A 80 -14.29 -25.79 -16.37
C PRO A 80 -13.72 -26.16 -14.99
N GLY A 81 -13.80 -25.24 -14.02
CA GLY A 81 -13.44 -25.50 -12.61
C GLY A 81 -12.48 -24.54 -11.92
N ALA A 82 -11.98 -23.47 -12.56
CA ALA A 82 -11.15 -22.48 -11.85
C ALA A 82 -12.02 -21.56 -10.97
N MET A 83 -12.05 -21.82 -9.66
CA MET A 83 -12.81 -21.04 -8.68
C MET A 83 -12.26 -19.61 -8.57
N GLU A 84 -13.11 -18.63 -8.81
CA GLU A 84 -12.82 -17.20 -8.63
C GLU A 84 -12.76 -16.90 -7.12
N VAL A 85 -11.55 -16.80 -6.56
CA VAL A 85 -11.39 -16.29 -5.18
C VAL A 85 -11.71 -14.79 -5.18
N SER A 86 -12.93 -14.45 -4.80
CA SER A 86 -13.47 -13.10 -4.64
C SER A 86 -13.18 -12.58 -3.23
N VAL A 87 -12.00 -12.00 -2.99
CA VAL A 87 -11.66 -11.40 -1.67
C VAL A 87 -10.92 -10.06 -1.82
N SER A 88 -11.39 -9.16 -2.67
CA SER A 88 -10.76 -7.81 -2.76
C SER A 88 -11.70 -6.65 -3.07
N ARG A 89 -12.93 -6.89 -3.56
CA ARG A 89 -13.89 -5.79 -3.76
C ARG A 89 -14.33 -5.14 -2.45
N GLU A 90 -14.37 -5.91 -1.36
CA GLU A 90 -14.89 -5.42 -0.08
C GLU A 90 -13.92 -4.45 0.61
N VAL A 91 -12.61 -4.68 0.54
CA VAL A 91 -11.62 -3.84 1.24
C VAL A 91 -11.47 -2.46 0.57
N ASP A 92 -11.49 -2.42 -0.76
CA ASP A 92 -11.44 -1.16 -1.52
C ASP A 92 -12.79 -0.40 -1.44
N GLN A 93 -13.91 -1.12 -1.35
CA GLN A 93 -15.23 -0.51 -1.11
C GLN A 93 -15.33 0.07 0.29
N LEU A 94 -14.79 -0.60 1.32
CA LEU A 94 -14.77 -0.10 2.69
C LEU A 94 -13.97 1.20 2.81
N SER A 95 -12.79 1.29 2.19
CA SER A 95 -12.04 2.55 2.20
C SER A 95 -12.77 3.70 1.51
N HIS A 96 -13.45 3.45 0.38
CA HIS A 96 -14.22 4.50 -0.30
C HIS A 96 -15.52 4.89 0.40
N THR A 97 -16.18 3.94 1.08
CA THR A 97 -17.38 4.25 1.86
C THR A 97 -17.05 5.00 3.14
N GLU A 98 -15.92 4.70 3.80
CA GLU A 98 -15.44 5.48 4.95
C GLU A 98 -15.08 6.92 4.57
N GLU A 99 -14.47 7.13 3.39
CA GLU A 99 -14.16 8.47 2.86
C GLU A 99 -15.43 9.27 2.55
N MET A 100 -16.45 8.67 1.93
CA MET A 100 -17.73 9.34 1.67
C MET A 100 -18.47 9.71 2.96
N GLN A 101 -18.50 8.81 3.95
CA GLN A 101 -19.15 9.10 5.24
C GLN A 101 -18.45 10.23 6.00
N THR A 102 -17.14 10.39 5.83
CA THR A 102 -16.39 11.48 6.45
C THR A 102 -16.72 12.82 5.78
N MET A 103 -16.81 12.85 4.45
CA MET A 103 -17.23 14.04 3.70
C MET A 103 -18.68 14.44 3.99
N GLU A 104 -19.60 13.47 4.13
CA GLU A 104 -20.99 13.75 4.49
C GLU A 104 -21.12 14.34 5.89
N ARG A 105 -20.33 13.87 6.86
CA ARG A 105 -20.29 14.46 8.21
C ARG A 105 -19.78 15.89 8.19
N GLU A 106 -18.70 16.16 7.45
CA GLU A 106 -18.18 17.53 7.30
C GLU A 106 -19.18 18.45 6.57
N HIS A 107 -19.91 17.92 5.57
CA HIS A 107 -20.97 18.65 4.90
C HIS A 107 -22.15 18.96 5.84
N GLN A 108 -22.59 18.00 6.67
CA GLN A 108 -23.63 18.23 7.68
C GLN A 108 -23.20 19.22 8.76
N GLU A 109 -21.94 19.18 9.20
CA GLU A 109 -21.40 20.15 10.15
C GLU A 109 -21.30 21.55 9.55
N SER A 110 -20.99 21.68 8.25
CA SER A 110 -21.00 22.97 7.54
C SER A 110 -22.41 23.56 7.39
N MET A 111 -23.42 22.70 7.23
CA MET A 111 -24.84 23.11 7.16
C MET A 111 -25.41 23.52 8.52
N LEU A 112 -24.83 23.06 9.64
CA LEU A 112 -25.23 23.46 10.99
C LEU A 112 -24.57 24.77 11.44
N GLN A 113 -23.57 25.28 10.71
CA GLN A 113 -22.90 26.56 10.97
C GLN A 113 -23.45 27.72 10.12
N VAL A 114 -24.74 27.69 9.75
CA VAL A 114 -25.40 28.88 9.18
C VAL A 114 -25.42 29.96 10.28
N PRO A 115 -24.79 31.13 10.09
CA PRO A 115 -24.77 32.16 11.11
C PRO A 115 -26.19 32.71 11.32
N LEU A 116 -26.70 32.59 12.55
CA LEU A 116 -27.73 33.49 13.09
C LEU A 116 -27.13 34.90 13.17
N ASN A 117 -26.96 35.58 12.03
CA ASN A 117 -26.66 37.00 12.01
C ASN A 117 -27.21 37.68 10.75
N THR A 118 -28.49 38.03 10.78
CA THR A 118 -29.14 39.13 10.06
C THR A 118 -30.48 39.31 10.80
N SER A 119 -30.91 40.42 11.40
CA SER A 119 -30.79 41.86 11.15
C SER A 119 -30.95 42.57 12.52
N ALA A 120 -30.21 43.64 12.82
CA ALA A 120 -30.67 45.05 12.73
C ALA A 120 -32.04 45.31 13.38
#